data_AF-A0A378F354-F1
#
_entry.id   AF-A0A378F354-F1
#
_cell.length_a   1.000
_cell.length_b   1.000
_cell.length_c   1.000
_cell.angle_alpha   90.00
_cell.angle_beta   90.00
_cell.angle_gamma   90.00
#
_symmetry.space_group_name_H-M   'P 1'
#
loop_
_entity.id
_entity.type
_entity.pdbx_description
1 polymer ?
#
loop_
_entity_poly.entity_id
_entity_poly.type
_entity_poly.pdbx_seq_one_letter_code
_entity_poly.pdbx_strand_id
1 'polypeptide(L)'
;MKIRSQVGMVLNLDKCIGCHTCSVTCKNVWSSREGMEYAWFNNVETKPGIGYPKNWEDQDQWQGGWIRGISGKLTPRLGNRVSVLSKIFANRCCRRSTITTNPLPTTTSTCTTRRRANICRPPARAR
;
A
#
# COMPACT_ATOMS: atom_id res chain seq x y z
N MET A 1 22.99 -19.85 -25.58
CA MET A 1 21.64 -19.85 -24.97
C MET A 1 21.75 -20.30 -23.52
N LYS A 2 20.99 -19.70 -22.59
CA LYS A 2 20.96 -20.10 -21.18
C LYS A 2 19.52 -20.43 -20.78
N ILE A 3 19.19 -21.72 -20.66
CA ILE A 3 17.85 -22.17 -20.29
C ILE A 3 17.61 -21.85 -18.81
N ARG A 4 16.46 -21.24 -18.51
CA ARG A 4 15.98 -20.91 -17.17
C ARG A 4 14.49 -21.19 -17.09
N SER A 5 14.00 -21.55 -15.91
CA SER A 5 12.57 -21.72 -15.63
C SER A 5 12.07 -20.65 -14.64
N GLN A 6 10.83 -20.21 -14.83
CA GLN A 6 10.13 -19.27 -13.95
C GLN A 6 8.66 -19.66 -13.89
N VAL A 7 8.07 -19.60 -12.70
CA VAL A 7 6.62 -19.82 -12.52
C VAL A 7 5.90 -18.51 -12.83
N GLY A 8 5.05 -18.50 -13.86
CA GLY A 8 4.18 -17.38 -14.20
C GLY A 8 2.84 -17.43 -13.46
N MET A 9 2.15 -16.30 -13.39
CA MET A 9 0.81 -16.18 -12.83
C MET A 9 -0.11 -15.49 -13.84
N VAL A 10 -1.35 -15.99 -13.95
CA VAL A 10 -2.39 -15.41 -14.81
C VAL A 10 -3.60 -15.08 -13.95
N LEU A 11 -4.10 -13.85 -14.06
CA LEU A 11 -5.33 -13.40 -13.42
C LEU A 11 -6.40 -13.16 -14.49
N ASN A 12 -7.53 -13.86 -14.38
CA ASN A 12 -8.67 -13.64 -15.27
C ASN A 12 -9.57 -12.53 -14.71
N LEU A 13 -9.60 -11.40 -15.41
CA LEU A 13 -10.35 -10.22 -14.99
C LEU A 13 -11.87 -10.39 -15.09
N ASP A 14 -12.36 -11.27 -15.97
CA ASP A 14 -13.80 -11.54 -16.10
C ASP A 14 -14.38 -12.30 -14.90
N LYS A 15 -13.53 -13.03 -14.18
CA LYS A 15 -13.91 -13.77 -12.97
C LYS A 15 -13.54 -13.04 -11.67
N CYS A 16 -12.89 -11.88 -11.77
CA CYS A 16 -12.51 -11.10 -10.60
C CYS A 16 -13.72 -10.33 -10.07
N ILE A 17 -14.16 -10.64 -8.86
CA ILE A 17 -15.32 -9.99 -8.21
C ILE A 17 -14.92 -8.84 -7.26
N GLY A 18 -13.63 -8.54 -7.13
CA GLY A 18 -13.17 -7.44 -6.26
C GLY A 18 -13.39 -7.68 -4.75
N CYS A 19 -13.41 -8.92 -4.28
CA CYS A 19 -13.72 -9.25 -2.88
C CYS A 19 -12.60 -8.98 -1.86
N HIS A 20 -11.40 -8.59 -2.30
CA HIS A 20 -10.22 -8.34 -1.45
C HIS A 20 -9.71 -9.54 -0.61
N THR A 21 -10.20 -10.76 -0.83
CA THR A 21 -9.76 -11.94 -0.08
C THR A 21 -8.26 -12.20 -0.24
N CYS A 22 -7.72 -12.02 -1.45
CA CYS A 22 -6.29 -12.17 -1.73
C CYS A 22 -5.41 -11.13 -1.00
N SER A 23 -5.94 -9.93 -0.76
CA SER A 23 -5.24 -8.88 -0.02
C SER A 23 -5.18 -9.19 1.47
N VAL A 24 -6.29 -9.64 2.07
CA VAL A 24 -6.37 -9.95 3.50
C VAL A 24 -5.51 -11.14 3.87
N THR A 25 -5.53 -12.22 3.08
CA THR A 25 -4.70 -13.40 3.35
C THR A 25 -3.21 -13.05 3.27
N CYS A 26 -2.81 -12.28 2.25
CA CYS A 26 -1.43 -11.82 2.12
C CYS A 26 -1.01 -10.89 3.29
N LYS A 27 -1.91 -10.02 3.74
CA LYS A 27 -1.67 -9.11 4.87
C LYS A 27 -1.37 -9.89 6.15
N ASN A 28 -2.24 -10.85 6.47
CA ASN A 28 -2.17 -11.63 7.70
C ASN A 28 -0.89 -12.45 7.80
N VAL A 29 -0.46 -13.05 6.69
CA VAL A 29 0.74 -13.90 6.67
C VAL A 29 2.02 -13.06 6.66
N TRP A 30 2.08 -11.97 5.89
CA TRP A 30 3.36 -11.33 5.57
C TRP A 30 3.58 -9.93 6.16
N SER A 31 2.53 -9.12 6.34
CA SER A 31 2.69 -7.67 6.62
C SER A 31 1.89 -7.18 7.83
N SER A 32 1.64 -8.06 8.80
CA SER A 32 0.98 -7.75 10.07
C SER A 32 1.88 -7.09 11.13
N ARG A 33 3.18 -6.92 10.82
CA ARG A 33 4.18 -6.35 11.74
C ARG A 33 4.16 -4.84 11.78
N GLU A 34 4.61 -4.27 12.90
CA GLU A 34 4.75 -2.83 13.06
C GLU A 34 5.73 -2.23 12.04
N GLY A 35 5.35 -1.09 11.45
CA GLY A 35 6.08 -0.41 10.38
C GLY A 35 5.71 -0.87 8.95
N MET A 36 4.94 -1.95 8.80
CA MET A 36 4.48 -2.48 7.51
C MET A 36 2.94 -2.59 7.43
N GLU A 37 2.22 -2.01 8.37
CA GLU A 37 0.76 -2.07 8.47
C GLU A 37 0.08 -1.40 7.28
N TYR A 38 0.70 -0.34 6.77
CA TYR A 38 0.21 0.34 5.57
C TYR A 38 0.49 -0.44 4.28
N ALA A 39 1.44 -1.38 4.28
CA ALA A 39 1.90 -2.05 3.08
C ALA A 39 0.96 -3.20 2.71
N TRP A 40 0.46 -3.18 1.48
CA TRP A 40 -0.36 -4.23 0.89
C TRP A 40 0.38 -4.81 -0.32
N PHE A 41 1.03 -5.96 -0.15
CA PHE A 41 1.79 -6.59 -1.25
C PHE A 41 0.89 -7.09 -2.38
N ASN A 42 -0.32 -7.54 -2.04
CA ASN A 42 -1.36 -7.88 -2.99
C ASN A 42 -2.54 -6.94 -2.75
N ASN A 43 -2.76 -5.98 -3.65
CA ASN A 43 -3.87 -5.03 -3.58
C ASN A 43 -4.82 -5.22 -4.77
N VAL A 44 -6.10 -4.94 -4.54
CA VAL A 44 -7.14 -4.91 -5.57
C VAL A 44 -7.59 -3.47 -5.73
N GLU A 45 -7.70 -3.02 -6.97
CA GLU A 45 -8.08 -1.66 -7.33
C GLU A 45 -9.29 -1.66 -8.26
N THR A 46 -10.25 -0.78 -7.99
CA THR A 46 -11.39 -0.55 -8.88
C THR A 46 -11.00 0.48 -9.95
N LYS A 47 -11.27 0.18 -11.22
CA LYS A 47 -11.09 1.10 -12.35
C LYS A 47 -12.47 1.60 -12.83
N PRO A 48 -12.61 2.88 -13.21
CA PRO A 48 -11.60 3.95 -13.19
C PRO A 48 -11.30 4.45 -11.77
N GLY A 49 -10.01 4.63 -11.45
CA GLY A 49 -9.57 5.02 -10.11
C GLY A 49 -8.09 5.37 -10.04
N ILE A 50 -7.70 6.09 -8.98
CA ILE A 50 -6.35 6.65 -8.78
C ILE A 50 -5.33 5.59 -8.31
N GLY A 51 -5.80 4.46 -7.78
CA GLY A 51 -4.99 3.34 -7.31
C GLY A 51 -4.24 3.58 -5.99
N TYR A 52 -3.42 2.59 -5.60
CA TYR A 52 -2.59 2.60 -4.41
C TYR A 52 -1.12 2.24 -4.77
N PRO A 53 -0.14 3.12 -4.47
CA PRO A 53 -0.27 4.49 -3.97
C PRO A 53 -0.97 5.41 -4.99
N LYS A 54 -1.48 6.57 -4.57
CA LYS A 54 -2.23 7.46 -5.47
C LYS A 54 -1.39 7.80 -6.70
N ASN A 55 -2.00 7.64 -7.87
CA ASN A 55 -1.44 7.98 -9.17
C ASN A 55 -0.14 7.21 -9.48
N TRP A 56 -0.02 5.97 -9.02
CA TRP A 56 1.19 5.15 -9.24
C TRP A 56 1.48 4.87 -10.73
N GLU A 57 0.48 4.99 -11.60
CA GLU A 57 0.60 4.82 -13.05
C GLU A 57 1.40 5.95 -13.71
N ASP A 58 1.45 7.15 -13.10
CA ASP A 58 2.14 8.33 -13.62
C ASP A 58 3.66 8.23 -13.43
N GLN A 59 4.36 7.84 -14.50
CA GLN A 59 5.80 7.65 -14.48
C GLN A 59 6.60 8.96 -14.56
N ASP A 60 5.98 10.10 -14.87
CA ASP A 60 6.64 11.40 -14.83
C ASP A 60 6.82 11.86 -13.39
N GLN A 61 5.84 11.55 -12.53
CA GLN A 61 5.93 11.75 -11.09
C GLN A 61 6.85 10.71 -10.41
N TRP A 62 6.65 9.42 -10.67
CA TRP A 62 7.29 8.35 -9.89
C TRP A 62 8.64 7.86 -10.44
N GLN A 63 8.97 8.18 -11.70
CA GLN A 63 10.23 7.80 -12.37
C GLN A 63 10.52 6.28 -12.35
N GLY A 64 9.48 5.46 -12.44
CA GLY A 64 9.58 4.00 -12.50
C GLY A 64 9.91 3.45 -13.89
N GLY A 65 10.50 2.25 -13.95
CA GLY A 65 10.78 1.54 -15.20
C GLY A 65 12.02 2.04 -15.97
N TRP A 66 12.00 1.79 -17.28
CA TRP A 66 13.15 1.96 -18.19
C TRP A 66 12.81 2.89 -19.36
N ILE A 67 13.79 3.66 -19.81
CA ILE A 67 13.74 4.44 -21.05
C ILE A 67 14.72 3.82 -22.04
N ARG A 68 14.31 3.78 -23.31
CA ARG A 68 15.19 3.45 -24.42
C ARG A 68 15.80 4.74 -24.96
N GLY A 69 17.13 4.87 -24.84
CA GLY A 69 17.87 5.99 -25.42
C GLY A 69 17.95 5.92 -26.94
N ILE A 70 18.37 7.01 -27.57
CA ILE A 70 18.53 7.13 -29.03
C ILE A 70 19.52 6.09 -29.58
N SER A 71 20.56 5.77 -28.80
CA SER A 71 21.54 4.73 -29.10
C SER A 71 21.02 3.30 -28.94
N GLY A 72 19.74 3.11 -28.58
CA GLY A 72 19.13 1.80 -28.32
C GLY A 72 19.45 1.20 -26.95
N LYS A 73 20.29 1.86 -26.14
CA LYS A 73 20.62 1.41 -24.78
C LYS A 73 19.46 1.72 -23.81
N LEU A 74 19.15 0.75 -22.95
CA LEU A 74 18.18 0.92 -21.85
C LEU A 74 18.85 1.63 -20.66
N THR A 75 18.21 2.68 -20.16
CA THR A 75 18.59 3.38 -18.93
C THR A 75 17.39 3.47 -17.99
N PRO A 76 17.57 3.34 -16.66
CA PRO A 76 16.48 3.55 -15.71
C PRO A 76 15.88 4.96 -15.85
N ARG A 77 14.57 5.11 -15.68
CA ARG A 77 13.91 6.43 -15.63
C ARG A 77 14.48 7.33 -14.54
N LEU A 78 14.90 6.72 -13.43
CA LEU A 78 15.53 7.40 -12.31
C LEU A 78 16.89 8.05 -12.66
N GLY A 79 17.55 7.60 -13.73
CA GLY A 79 18.82 8.13 -14.23
C GLY A 79 19.94 7.11 -14.35
N ASN A 80 21.11 7.59 -14.80
CA ASN A 80 22.35 6.80 -14.90
C ASN A 80 22.93 6.49 -13.50
N ARG A 81 23.87 5.53 -13.41
CA ARG A 81 24.47 5.09 -12.13
C ARG A 81 24.89 6.25 -11.20
N VAL A 82 25.58 7.26 -11.74
CA VAL A 82 26.02 8.44 -10.96
C VAL A 82 24.83 9.31 -10.50
N SER A 83 23.81 9.46 -11.35
CA SER A 83 22.60 10.23 -11.01
C SER A 83 21.74 9.52 -9.96
N VAL A 84 21.75 8.18 -9.93
CA VAL A 84 21.07 7.42 -8.86
C VAL A 84 21.82 7.60 -7.53
N LEU A 85 23.17 7.57 -7.55
CA LEU A 85 23.98 7.78 -6.35
C LEU A 85 23.77 9.16 -5.71
N SER A 86 23.64 10.22 -6.51
CA SER A 86 23.38 11.56 -5.98
C SER A 86 22.00 11.73 -5.35
N LYS A 87 21.06 10.81 -5.62
CA LYS A 87 19.69 10.82 -5.08
C LYS A 87 19.51 9.94 -3.83
N ILE A 88 20.57 9.31 -3.30
CA ILE A 88 20.48 8.41 -2.13
C ILE A 88 19.99 9.13 -0.88
N PHE A 89 20.54 10.31 -0.58
CA PHE A 89 20.23 11.03 0.66
C PHE A 89 18.84 11.69 0.68
N ALA A 90 18.31 12.00 -0.50
CA ALA A 90 16.99 12.60 -0.64
C ALA A 90 16.39 12.24 -2.00
N ASN A 91 15.70 11.10 -2.07
CA ASN A 91 15.01 10.71 -3.29
C ASN A 91 13.73 11.55 -3.48
N ARG A 92 13.79 12.52 -4.38
CA ARG A 92 12.69 13.45 -4.67
C ARG A 92 11.44 12.78 -5.25
N CYS A 93 11.59 11.62 -5.90
CA CYS A 93 10.49 10.88 -6.53
C CYS A 93 9.69 10.11 -5.48
N CYS A 94 10.37 9.58 -4.48
CA CYS A 94 9.76 8.91 -3.33
C CYS A 94 9.46 9.92 -2.20
N ARG A 95 8.84 11.06 -2.53
CA ARG A 95 8.31 11.93 -1.47
C ARG A 95 7.30 11.14 -0.66
N ARG A 96 7.48 11.11 0.67
CA ARG A 96 6.60 10.43 1.63
C ARG A 96 5.17 10.78 1.28
N SER A 97 4.55 9.86 0.58
CA SER A 97 3.21 10.04 0.14
C SER A 97 2.37 9.95 1.40
N THR A 98 1.57 10.96 1.72
CA THR A 98 0.54 10.97 2.77
C THR A 98 -0.57 9.92 2.53
N ILE A 99 -0.23 8.86 1.77
CA ILE A 99 -1.06 7.92 1.02
C ILE A 99 -1.11 6.56 1.72
N THR A 100 -0.15 6.27 2.59
CA THR A 100 -0.27 5.18 3.55
C THR A 100 -1.27 5.65 4.58
N THR A 101 -2.52 5.20 4.47
CA THR A 101 -3.57 5.45 5.46
C THR A 101 -2.95 5.30 6.84
N ASN A 102 -2.96 6.36 7.65
CA ASN A 102 -2.55 6.24 9.04
C ASN A 102 -3.41 5.12 9.62
N PRO A 103 -2.84 4.00 10.08
CA PRO A 103 -3.64 3.01 10.79
C PRO A 103 -4.15 3.74 12.04
N LEU A 104 -5.41 4.15 12.05
CA LEU A 104 -6.02 4.65 13.27
C LEU A 104 -6.21 3.43 14.17
N PRO A 105 -5.51 3.31 15.31
CA PRO A 105 -5.91 2.34 16.32
C PRO A 105 -7.28 2.77 16.84
N THR A 106 -8.32 2.02 16.48
CA THR A 106 -9.63 2.19 17.11
C THR A 106 -9.47 1.76 18.57
N THR A 107 -9.50 2.70 19.51
CA THR A 107 -9.41 2.42 20.94
C THR A 107 -10.66 1.67 21.39
N THR A 108 -10.65 0.34 21.30
CA THR A 108 -11.77 -0.50 21.78
C THR A 108 -11.89 -0.47 23.32
N SER A 109 -10.83 -0.05 24.02
CA SER A 109 -10.73 0.02 25.49
C SER A 109 -11.64 1.06 26.15
N THR A 110 -12.07 2.10 25.42
CA THR A 110 -13.06 3.09 25.93
C THR A 110 -14.49 2.56 25.92
N CYS A 111 -14.79 1.53 25.13
CA CYS A 111 -16.13 0.97 25.03
C CYS A 111 -16.42 -0.01 26.18
N THR A 112 -15.42 -0.80 26.60
CA THR A 112 -15.51 -1.72 27.76
C THR A 112 -15.66 -0.97 29.09
N THR A 113 -15.03 0.19 29.23
CA THR A 113 -15.18 1.06 30.43
C THR A 113 -16.54 1.79 30.46
N ARG A 114 -17.08 2.21 29.31
CA ARG A 114 -18.43 2.83 29.25
C ARG A 114 -19.57 1.85 29.53
N ARG A 115 -19.45 0.56 29.20
CA ARG A 115 -20.48 -0.44 29.56
C ARG A 115 -20.57 -0.73 31.06
N ARG A 116 -19.48 -0.59 31.83
CA ARG A 116 -19.53 -0.71 33.30
C ARG A 116 -20.10 0.53 34.00
N ALA A 117 -20.00 1.72 33.39
CA ALA A 117 -20.49 2.96 34.00
C ALA A 117 -22.03 3.11 33.98
N ASN A 118 -22.73 2.46 33.04
CA ASN A 118 -24.18 2.59 32.86
C ASN A 118 -25.03 1.57 33.64
N ILE A 119 -24.44 0.74 34.51
CA ILE A 119 -25.16 -0.25 35.32
C ILE A 119 -25.35 0.19 36.79
N CYS A 120 -24.69 1.25 37.26
CA CYS A 120 -24.74 1.69 38.66
C CYS A 120 -25.20 3.15 38.83
N ARG A 121 -26.44 3.47 38.45
CA ARG A 121 -27.17 4.61 39.05
C ARG A 121 -28.65 4.25 39.20
N PRO A 122 -29.16 3.96 40.41
CA PRO A 122 -30.60 3.98 40.64
C PRO A 122 -31.12 5.43 40.47
N PRO A 123 -32.35 5.64 40.00
CA PRO A 123 -32.91 6.98 39.87
C PRO A 123 -33.14 7.56 41.27
N ALA A 124 -32.33 8.53 41.68
CA ALA A 124 -32.61 9.34 42.85
C ALA A 124 -33.84 10.20 42.55
N ARG A 125 -34.95 9.83 43.19
CA ARG A 125 -36.25 10.50 43.18
C ARG A 125 -36.10 11.83 43.92
N ALA A 126 -36.17 12.96 43.21
CA ALA A 126 -36.32 14.27 43.84
C ALA A 126 -37.82 14.54 44.07
N ARG A 127 -38.21 14.67 45.34
CA ARG A 127 -39.37 15.47 45.76
C ARG A 127 -38.99 16.94 45.69
#